data_AF-D6CJU9-F1
#
_entry.id   AF-D6CJU9-F1
#
_cell.length_a   1.000
_cell.length_b   1.000
_cell.length_c   1.000
_cell.angle_alpha   90.00
_cell.angle_beta   90.00
_cell.angle_gamma   90.00
#
_symmetry.space_group_name_H-M   'P 1'
#
loop_
_entity.id
_entity.type
_entity.pdbx_description
1 polymer ?
#
loop_
_entity_poly.entity_id
_entity_poly.type
_entity_poly.pdbx_seq_one_letter_code
_entity_poly.pdbx_strand_id
1 'polypeptide(L)'
;MIRLNHILLALIFLVFNQLPAFSVDERVLNWLQNDLSPTGLPRSFAIKPSKKASELVKIGKSDSVTGIIERTIVEEGTSIYDAALWQIVSTLNGEKDNLEKARAPLRIYWEGSFGQFSSIRAGYGGQPFVYDPLDPQAISSDPRAKGRRGFVFRIIDANGHYTMPDPLDGKTGFSKFPNYPIVHWEDWKPIAGENAWVVLAALHLYRKQYFNESTGRYTNNQAIELLLAEEIARAAMRLQSDIGGIRMAPLGTYYHLADVNLTNGIDEIIKTLDERCELVQKGNNALTRTVGQIEYPEFNIWYYEEISTENNLSWYAAFRMLFEITGKNEYRLAMDRIEKYLHEAWDSAGESFYQGMHFSKGSWRPNKEHFATDVQNWSVLVLGPKTLDDWFGEGTAYRIWQKTRETAGNFDDARRLRGLGFTKEENRISVEWTAGAILAVRRLADYYSDAHTDWSSDLSKDVQSMRRGIEIYRVDLSLDEAAYSYSSRREWIPFGWFSHDADVLSLASTAWVALIDADVNPFELKQGTGFILGVQRFKG
;
A
#
# COMPACT_ATOMS: atom_id res chain seq x y z
N MET A 1 -30.78 29.21 -38.97
CA MET A 1 -29.90 28.09 -39.35
C MET A 1 -28.49 28.16 -38.75
N ILE A 2 -27.86 29.33 -38.57
CA ILE A 2 -26.48 29.42 -38.03
C ILE A 2 -26.39 29.10 -36.51
N ARG A 3 -27.43 29.35 -35.71
CA ARG A 3 -27.43 29.03 -34.26
C ARG A 3 -27.61 27.56 -33.91
N LEU A 4 -28.08 26.71 -34.83
CA LEU A 4 -28.27 25.27 -34.55
C LEU A 4 -26.95 24.47 -34.68
N ASN A 5 -26.03 24.93 -35.54
CA ASN A 5 -24.75 24.24 -35.77
C ASN A 5 -23.75 24.42 -34.61
N HIS A 6 -23.79 25.53 -33.87
CA HIS A 6 -22.92 25.71 -32.70
C HIS A 6 -23.38 24.91 -31.49
N ILE A 7 -24.69 24.69 -31.34
CA ILE A 7 -25.23 23.83 -30.28
C ILE A 7 -24.94 22.36 -30.57
N LEU A 8 -25.02 21.94 -31.84
CA LEU A 8 -24.70 20.55 -32.24
C LEU A 8 -23.19 20.25 -32.13
N LEU A 9 -22.31 21.19 -32.49
CA LEU A 9 -20.86 21.02 -32.27
C LEU A 9 -20.49 21.03 -30.78
N ALA A 10 -21.13 21.87 -29.96
CA ALA A 10 -20.91 21.86 -28.51
C ALA A 10 -21.41 20.56 -27.85
N LEU A 11 -22.57 20.03 -28.29
CA LEU A 11 -23.09 18.74 -27.82
C LEU A 11 -22.28 17.53 -28.30
N ILE A 12 -21.65 17.61 -29.48
CA ILE A 12 -20.71 16.58 -29.96
C ILE A 12 -19.37 16.69 -29.21
N PHE A 13 -18.92 17.88 -28.79
CA PHE A 13 -17.71 18.02 -27.97
C PHE A 13 -17.92 17.59 -26.51
N LEU A 14 -19.12 17.79 -25.95
CA LEU A 14 -19.41 17.47 -24.54
C LEU A 14 -19.57 15.97 -24.24
N VAL A 15 -19.66 15.10 -25.24
CA VAL A 15 -19.91 13.65 -25.04
C VAL A 15 -18.66 12.77 -25.29
N PHE A 16 -17.53 13.34 -25.71
CA PHE A 16 -16.39 12.54 -26.20
C PHE A 16 -15.05 12.67 -25.43
N ASN A 17 -14.98 13.43 -24.34
CA ASN A 17 -13.69 13.66 -23.67
C ASN A 17 -13.41 12.78 -22.43
N GLN A 18 -14.34 11.94 -21.99
CA GLN A 18 -14.02 10.97 -20.93
C GLN A 18 -13.43 9.71 -21.55
N LEU A 19 -12.22 9.35 -21.09
CA LEU A 19 -11.64 8.06 -21.44
C LEU A 19 -12.60 6.96 -20.98
N PRO A 20 -13.01 6.03 -21.87
CA PRO A 20 -13.89 4.96 -21.44
C PRO A 20 -13.19 4.15 -20.34
N ALA A 21 -13.94 3.78 -19.31
CA ALA A 21 -13.49 2.79 -18.35
C ALA A 21 -13.09 1.51 -19.09
N PHE A 22 -12.04 0.83 -18.63
CA PHE A 22 -11.70 -0.47 -19.21
C PHE A 22 -12.74 -1.50 -18.77
N SER A 23 -12.94 -2.55 -19.54
CA SER A 23 -13.80 -3.65 -19.10
C SER A 23 -13.09 -4.42 -17.98
N VAL A 24 -13.74 -4.55 -16.82
CA VAL A 24 -13.23 -5.39 -15.74
C VAL A 24 -13.27 -6.85 -16.19
N ASP A 25 -12.13 -7.53 -16.14
CA ASP A 25 -12.01 -8.94 -16.48
C ASP A 25 -12.56 -9.80 -15.32
N GLU A 26 -13.67 -10.50 -15.56
CA GLU A 26 -14.29 -11.40 -14.57
C GLU A 26 -13.31 -12.46 -14.05
N ARG A 27 -12.33 -12.88 -14.86
CA ARG A 27 -11.33 -13.87 -14.44
C ARG A 27 -10.38 -13.32 -13.39
N VAL A 28 -10.12 -12.01 -13.42
CA VAL A 28 -9.37 -11.31 -12.37
C VAL A 28 -10.17 -11.27 -11.07
N LEU A 29 -11.46 -10.96 -11.16
CA LEU A 29 -12.35 -10.96 -9.99
C LEU A 29 -12.49 -12.37 -9.38
N ASN A 30 -12.59 -13.41 -10.21
CA ASN A 30 -12.65 -14.80 -9.76
C ASN A 30 -11.39 -15.21 -9.00
N TRP A 31 -10.20 -14.90 -9.53
CA TRP A 31 -8.95 -15.21 -8.82
C TRP A 31 -8.88 -14.52 -7.46
N LEU A 32 -9.21 -13.21 -7.40
CA LEU A 32 -9.28 -12.47 -6.14
C LEU A 32 -10.25 -13.13 -5.15
N GLN A 33 -11.38 -13.65 -5.61
CA GLN A 33 -12.37 -14.28 -4.74
C GLN A 33 -12.00 -15.69 -4.24
N ASN A 34 -11.05 -16.36 -4.92
CA ASN A 34 -10.74 -17.76 -4.70
C ASN A 34 -9.37 -18.00 -4.06
N ASP A 35 -8.40 -17.09 -4.20
CA ASP A 35 -7.08 -17.22 -3.58
C ASP A 35 -7.07 -16.82 -2.10
N LEU A 36 -7.86 -17.56 -1.32
CA LEU A 36 -8.02 -17.39 0.13
C LEU A 36 -7.38 -18.55 0.89
N SER A 37 -6.84 -18.27 2.06
CA SER A 37 -6.47 -19.28 3.04
C SER A 37 -7.74 -19.91 3.66
N PRO A 38 -7.63 -21.05 4.38
CA PRO A 38 -8.74 -21.64 5.13
C PRO A 38 -9.37 -20.71 6.17
N THR A 39 -8.67 -19.65 6.58
CA THR A 39 -9.18 -18.67 7.54
C THR A 39 -9.93 -17.51 6.87
N GLY A 40 -9.91 -17.46 5.54
CA GLY A 40 -10.53 -16.41 4.73
C GLY A 40 -9.63 -15.18 4.52
N LEU A 41 -8.38 -15.20 4.97
CA LEU A 41 -7.40 -14.17 4.58
C LEU A 41 -6.89 -14.44 3.16
N PRO A 42 -6.76 -13.41 2.31
CA PRO A 42 -6.12 -13.57 1.01
C PRO A 42 -4.60 -13.71 1.18
N ARG A 43 -3.94 -14.46 0.30
CA ARG A 43 -2.47 -14.51 0.27
C ARG A 43 -1.93 -13.37 -0.59
N SER A 44 -0.86 -12.71 -0.14
CA SER A 44 -0.24 -11.59 -0.88
C SER A 44 0.37 -12.04 -2.20
N PHE A 45 0.91 -13.25 -2.22
CA PHE A 45 1.59 -13.81 -3.35
C PHE A 45 1.07 -15.21 -3.66
N ALA A 46 1.17 -15.58 -4.94
CA ALA A 46 0.95 -16.93 -5.39
C ALA A 46 1.97 -17.31 -6.46
N ILE A 47 2.43 -18.56 -6.43
CA ILE A 47 3.29 -19.12 -7.47
C ILE A 47 2.54 -20.29 -8.11
N LYS A 48 2.54 -20.33 -9.45
CA LYS A 48 1.98 -21.48 -10.19
C LYS A 48 2.61 -22.79 -9.68
N PRO A 49 1.82 -23.85 -9.40
CA PRO A 49 2.37 -25.10 -8.88
C PRO A 49 3.51 -25.68 -9.72
N SER A 50 3.45 -25.55 -11.04
CA SER A 50 4.48 -26.01 -11.98
C SER A 50 5.79 -25.21 -11.93
N LYS A 51 5.77 -24.01 -11.35
CA LYS A 51 6.91 -23.08 -11.24
C LYS A 51 7.43 -22.96 -9.81
N LYS A 52 6.66 -23.40 -8.83
CA LYS A 52 6.95 -23.21 -7.40
C LYS A 52 8.37 -23.60 -7.01
N ALA A 53 8.81 -24.80 -7.35
CA ALA A 53 10.16 -25.25 -7.02
C ALA A 53 11.27 -24.38 -7.64
N SER A 54 11.11 -23.95 -8.90
CA SER A 54 12.11 -23.09 -9.54
C SER A 54 12.14 -21.69 -8.97
N GLU A 55 10.99 -21.12 -8.62
CA GLU A 55 10.91 -19.76 -8.06
C GLU A 55 11.41 -19.69 -6.62
N LEU A 56 11.09 -20.68 -5.77
CA LEU A 56 11.58 -20.71 -4.38
C LEU A 56 13.11 -20.75 -4.31
N VAL A 57 13.78 -21.40 -5.26
CA VAL A 57 15.26 -21.42 -5.35
C VAL A 57 15.84 -20.04 -5.66
N LYS A 58 15.12 -19.19 -6.41
CA LYS A 58 15.58 -17.84 -6.75
C LYS A 58 15.42 -16.84 -5.62
N ILE A 59 14.47 -17.07 -4.71
CA ILE A 59 14.22 -16.18 -3.56
C ILE A 59 15.46 -16.12 -2.65
N GLY A 60 16.13 -17.25 -2.44
CA GLY A 60 17.40 -17.28 -1.72
C GLY A 60 17.89 -18.69 -1.53
N LYS A 61 19.14 -18.83 -1.06
CA LYS A 61 19.71 -20.14 -0.75
C LYS A 61 18.96 -20.80 0.40
N SER A 62 19.07 -22.13 0.50
CA SER A 62 18.47 -22.89 1.60
C SER A 62 19.06 -22.54 2.96
N ASP A 63 20.30 -22.05 3.01
CA ASP A 63 21.00 -21.64 4.23
C ASP A 63 20.95 -20.12 4.50
N SER A 64 20.11 -19.38 3.75
CA SER A 64 19.88 -17.96 3.96
C SER A 64 18.71 -17.73 4.91
N VAL A 65 18.94 -17.00 6.01
CA VAL A 65 17.87 -16.63 6.97
C VAL A 65 16.85 -15.72 6.28
N THR A 66 17.35 -14.71 5.57
CA THR A 66 16.55 -13.77 4.78
C THR A 66 15.76 -14.51 3.72
N GLY A 67 16.39 -15.45 3.02
CA GLY A 67 15.72 -16.31 2.05
C GLY A 67 14.61 -17.17 2.65
N ILE A 68 14.81 -17.74 3.85
CA ILE A 68 13.77 -18.51 4.55
C ILE A 68 12.58 -17.59 4.90
N ILE A 69 12.84 -16.42 5.50
CA ILE A 69 11.79 -15.44 5.86
C ILE A 69 11.00 -14.97 4.63
N GLU A 70 11.69 -14.68 3.53
CA GLU A 70 11.02 -14.23 2.32
C GLU A 70 10.17 -15.35 1.70
N ARG A 71 10.66 -16.60 1.69
CA ARG A 71 9.87 -17.74 1.20
C ARG A 71 8.63 -18.00 2.03
N THR A 72 8.70 -17.89 3.37
CA THR A 72 7.52 -18.06 4.22
C THR A 72 6.49 -16.95 3.98
N ILE A 73 6.94 -15.71 3.76
CA ILE A 73 6.04 -14.60 3.38
C ILE A 73 5.42 -14.82 1.99
N VAL A 74 6.19 -15.28 1.00
CA VAL A 74 5.66 -15.53 -0.34
C VAL A 74 4.67 -16.71 -0.36
N GLU A 75 4.88 -17.71 0.50
CA GLU A 75 4.01 -18.88 0.59
C GLU A 75 2.70 -18.60 1.33
N GLU A 76 2.78 -18.00 2.53
CA GLU A 76 1.63 -17.88 3.44
C GLU A 76 1.37 -16.45 3.92
N GLY A 77 2.16 -15.46 3.51
CA GLY A 77 2.02 -14.10 4.00
C GLY A 77 0.78 -13.39 3.46
N THR A 78 0.13 -12.67 4.36
CA THR A 78 -0.87 -11.64 4.05
C THR A 78 -0.34 -10.30 4.53
N SER A 79 0.11 -9.46 3.58
CA SER A 79 0.29 -8.03 3.80
C SER A 79 -1.08 -7.40 4.06
N ILE A 80 -1.21 -6.64 5.14
CA ILE A 80 -2.47 -5.99 5.50
C ILE A 80 -2.87 -4.90 4.49
N TYR A 81 -1.90 -4.36 3.74
CA TYR A 81 -2.14 -3.47 2.60
C TYR A 81 -2.79 -4.22 1.43
N ASP A 82 -2.23 -5.34 1.02
CA ASP A 82 -2.76 -6.14 -0.08
C ASP A 82 -4.15 -6.69 0.26
N ALA A 83 -4.34 -7.13 1.50
CA ALA A 83 -5.64 -7.54 2.02
C ALA A 83 -6.65 -6.39 2.04
N ALA A 84 -6.22 -5.16 2.33
CA ALA A 84 -7.07 -3.98 2.28
C ALA A 84 -7.50 -3.65 0.84
N LEU A 85 -6.59 -3.71 -0.13
CA LEU A 85 -6.93 -3.56 -1.56
C LEU A 85 -7.96 -4.61 -2.01
N TRP A 86 -7.69 -5.87 -1.69
CA TRP A 86 -8.61 -6.98 -1.94
C TRP A 86 -9.99 -6.75 -1.28
N GLN A 87 -10.00 -6.27 -0.03
CA GLN A 87 -11.21 -5.97 0.71
C GLN A 87 -12.01 -4.84 0.05
N ILE A 88 -11.35 -3.81 -0.46
CA ILE A 88 -11.99 -2.72 -1.23
C ILE A 88 -12.62 -3.30 -2.50
N VAL A 89 -11.86 -4.04 -3.32
CA VAL A 89 -12.41 -4.66 -4.55
C VAL A 89 -13.61 -5.55 -4.23
N SER A 90 -13.49 -6.41 -3.21
CA SER A 90 -14.57 -7.30 -2.77
C SER A 90 -15.81 -6.54 -2.28
N THR A 91 -15.61 -5.43 -1.57
CA THR A 91 -16.69 -4.55 -1.10
C THR A 91 -17.46 -3.93 -2.26
N LEU A 92 -16.74 -3.46 -3.28
CA LEU A 92 -17.32 -2.76 -4.42
C LEU A 92 -17.98 -3.72 -5.42
N ASN A 93 -17.43 -4.92 -5.56
CA ASN A 93 -18.00 -6.00 -6.38
C ASN A 93 -19.24 -6.64 -5.75
N GLY A 94 -19.49 -6.41 -4.46
CA GLY A 94 -20.23 -7.36 -3.66
C GLY A 94 -21.74 -7.23 -3.62
N GLU A 95 -22.39 -8.33 -4.00
CA GLU A 95 -23.59 -8.88 -3.35
C GLU A 95 -23.23 -9.44 -1.95
N LYS A 96 -24.19 -10.06 -1.26
CA LYS A 96 -24.07 -10.49 0.15
C LYS A 96 -22.81 -11.33 0.46
N ASP A 97 -22.45 -12.27 -0.42
CA ASP A 97 -21.35 -13.22 -0.16
C ASP A 97 -19.97 -12.56 -0.21
N ASN A 98 -19.75 -11.65 -1.16
CA ASN A 98 -18.50 -10.88 -1.26
C ASN A 98 -18.33 -9.92 -0.08
N LEU A 99 -19.42 -9.36 0.44
CA LEU A 99 -19.37 -8.55 1.66
C LEU A 99 -18.98 -9.39 2.88
N GLU A 100 -19.45 -10.63 2.99
CA GLU A 100 -19.02 -11.53 4.07
C GLU A 100 -17.55 -11.93 3.95
N LYS A 101 -17.05 -12.20 2.74
CA LYS A 101 -15.61 -12.41 2.50
C LYS A 101 -14.81 -11.18 2.92
N ALA A 102 -15.21 -9.99 2.48
CA ALA A 102 -14.57 -8.73 2.84
C ALA A 102 -14.52 -8.47 4.37
N ARG A 103 -15.43 -9.06 5.16
CA ARG A 103 -15.37 -8.95 6.63
C ARG A 103 -14.29 -9.81 7.29
N ALA A 104 -13.74 -10.82 6.62
CA ALA A 104 -12.85 -11.78 7.27
C ALA A 104 -11.56 -11.13 7.82
N PRO A 105 -10.77 -10.34 7.05
CA PRO A 105 -9.61 -9.64 7.61
C PRO A 105 -10.00 -8.69 8.75
N LEU A 106 -11.12 -8.00 8.61
CA LEU A 106 -11.61 -7.03 9.60
C LEU A 106 -11.93 -7.67 10.95
N ARG A 107 -12.56 -8.86 10.95
CA ARG A 107 -12.81 -9.62 12.19
C ARG A 107 -11.50 -10.03 12.86
N ILE A 108 -10.52 -10.48 12.07
CA ILE A 108 -9.19 -10.87 12.58
C ILE A 108 -8.48 -9.64 13.19
N TYR A 109 -8.43 -8.51 12.49
CA TYR A 109 -7.82 -7.28 12.99
C TYR A 109 -8.53 -6.73 14.22
N TRP A 110 -9.86 -6.86 14.28
CA TRP A 110 -10.65 -6.41 15.41
C TRP A 110 -10.53 -7.31 16.64
N GLU A 111 -10.42 -8.63 16.49
CA GLU A 111 -10.13 -9.50 17.64
C GLU A 111 -8.69 -9.33 18.11
N GLY A 112 -7.77 -9.07 17.18
CA GLY A 112 -6.38 -8.76 17.49
C GLY A 112 -5.57 -9.98 17.94
N SER A 113 -6.15 -11.17 17.91
CA SER A 113 -5.48 -12.47 18.06
C SER A 113 -5.97 -13.40 16.96
N PHE A 114 -5.12 -14.35 16.54
CA PHE A 114 -5.41 -15.17 15.36
C PHE A 114 -4.56 -16.44 15.31
N GLY A 115 -5.20 -17.60 15.21
CA GLY A 115 -4.52 -18.90 15.19
C GLY A 115 -3.61 -19.08 16.42
N GLN A 116 -2.31 -19.24 16.18
CA GLN A 116 -1.26 -19.36 17.19
C GLN A 116 -0.77 -18.01 17.72
N PHE A 117 -1.16 -16.88 17.10
CA PHE A 117 -0.78 -15.55 17.55
C PHE A 117 -1.67 -15.08 18.69
N SER A 118 -1.07 -14.93 19.88
CA SER A 118 -1.75 -14.36 21.05
C SER A 118 -2.10 -12.89 20.87
N SER A 119 -1.33 -12.15 20.07
CA SER A 119 -1.64 -10.80 19.63
C SER A 119 -0.99 -10.48 18.29
N ILE A 120 -1.74 -9.84 17.39
CA ILE A 120 -1.24 -9.22 16.15
C ILE A 120 -1.24 -7.69 16.26
N ARG A 121 -1.40 -7.14 17.47
CA ARG A 121 -1.48 -5.70 17.75
C ARG A 121 -0.19 -5.21 18.40
N ALA A 122 0.45 -4.21 17.80
CA ALA A 122 1.65 -3.58 18.31
C ALA A 122 1.32 -2.48 19.32
N GLY A 123 1.73 -2.66 20.58
CA GLY A 123 1.60 -1.63 21.61
C GLY A 123 2.42 -1.92 22.87
N TYR A 124 2.25 -1.12 23.89
CA TYR A 124 2.98 -1.26 25.15
C TYR A 124 2.29 -2.24 26.12
N GLY A 125 3.00 -2.66 27.18
CA GLY A 125 2.46 -3.49 28.27
C GLY A 125 2.58 -5.01 28.09
N GLY A 126 3.07 -5.45 26.94
CA GLY A 126 3.33 -6.86 26.60
C GLY A 126 4.29 -7.01 25.42
N GLN A 127 4.45 -5.95 24.64
CA GLN A 127 5.43 -5.80 23.57
C GLN A 127 6.18 -4.45 23.73
N PRO A 128 7.32 -4.25 23.04
CA PRO A 128 8.18 -3.08 23.25
C PRO A 128 7.77 -1.84 22.44
N PHE A 129 6.55 -1.81 21.88
CA PHE A 129 6.15 -0.77 20.93
C PHE A 129 5.58 0.47 21.63
N VAL A 130 6.22 1.62 21.45
CA VAL A 130 5.84 2.89 22.09
C VAL A 130 5.54 3.95 21.03
N TYR A 131 4.32 4.47 21.07
CA TYR A 131 3.81 5.47 20.12
C TYR A 131 4.06 6.89 20.61
N ASP A 132 4.02 7.08 21.93
CA ASP A 132 4.27 8.35 22.59
C ASP A 132 5.24 8.10 23.76
N PRO A 133 6.50 8.55 23.66
CA PRO A 133 7.50 8.34 24.72
C PRO A 133 7.15 9.04 26.04
N LEU A 134 6.24 10.01 26.02
CA LEU A 134 5.75 10.72 27.21
C LEU A 134 4.53 10.03 27.85
N ASP A 135 3.79 9.22 27.07
CA ASP A 135 2.68 8.41 27.55
C ASP A 135 2.68 7.00 26.90
N PRO A 136 3.63 6.12 27.28
CA PRO A 136 3.75 4.80 26.66
C PRO A 136 2.50 3.93 26.82
N GLN A 137 1.72 4.16 27.88
CA GLN A 137 0.51 3.39 28.21
C GLN A 137 -0.72 3.79 27.38
N ALA A 138 -0.64 4.87 26.60
CA ALA A 138 -1.72 5.32 25.72
C ALA A 138 -2.14 4.26 24.69
N ILE A 139 -1.21 3.39 24.28
CA ILE A 139 -1.40 2.35 23.27
C ILE A 139 -1.05 0.98 23.86
N SER A 140 -2.03 0.08 23.90
CA SER A 140 -1.87 -1.26 24.47
C SER A 140 -1.61 -2.33 23.40
N SER A 141 -0.79 -3.32 23.74
CA SER A 141 -0.65 -4.58 22.98
C SER A 141 -1.67 -5.65 23.38
N ASP A 142 -2.45 -5.44 24.45
CA ASP A 142 -3.45 -6.42 24.91
C ASP A 142 -4.65 -6.45 23.93
N PRO A 143 -4.94 -7.58 23.28
CA PRO A 143 -6.05 -7.69 22.33
C PRO A 143 -7.41 -7.40 22.98
N ARG A 144 -7.53 -7.52 24.31
CA ARG A 144 -8.76 -7.25 25.07
C ARG A 144 -8.99 -5.75 25.31
N ALA A 145 -7.97 -4.90 25.13
CA ALA A 145 -8.06 -3.46 25.38
C ALA A 145 -8.72 -2.68 24.23
N LYS A 146 -9.86 -3.16 23.72
CA LYS A 146 -10.62 -2.54 22.60
C LYS A 146 -10.85 -1.04 22.86
N GLY A 147 -10.58 -0.21 21.86
CA GLY A 147 -10.51 1.26 21.92
C GLY A 147 -9.12 1.83 22.26
N ARG A 148 -8.17 1.03 22.75
CA ARG A 148 -6.81 1.47 23.17
C ARG A 148 -5.67 0.73 22.48
N ARG A 149 -5.94 -0.17 21.54
CA ARG A 149 -4.90 -0.97 20.88
C ARG A 149 -4.13 -0.14 19.85
N GLY A 150 -2.95 -0.62 19.49
CA GLY A 150 -2.15 -0.03 18.42
C GLY A 150 -2.42 -0.65 17.07
N PHE A 151 -1.46 -0.43 16.16
CA PHE A 151 -1.46 -0.95 14.80
C PHE A 151 -1.45 -2.47 14.74
N VAL A 152 -1.93 -3.00 13.62
CA VAL A 152 -1.73 -4.40 13.21
C VAL A 152 -0.31 -4.53 12.62
N PHE A 153 0.35 -5.67 12.83
CA PHE A 153 1.60 -5.97 12.13
C PHE A 153 1.39 -6.07 10.63
N ARG A 154 2.36 -5.55 9.87
CA ARG A 154 2.30 -5.33 8.43
C ARG A 154 1.99 -6.61 7.64
N ILE A 155 2.69 -7.71 7.94
CA ILE A 155 2.47 -8.99 7.29
C ILE A 155 2.20 -10.03 8.38
N ILE A 156 1.12 -10.78 8.23
CA ILE A 156 0.76 -11.90 9.11
C ILE A 156 0.68 -13.19 8.29
N ASP A 157 0.93 -14.34 8.92
CA ASP A 157 0.67 -15.64 8.29
C ASP A 157 -0.84 -15.79 8.07
N ALA A 158 -1.27 -16.07 6.84
CA ALA A 158 -2.67 -16.14 6.41
C ALA A 158 -3.43 -17.29 7.08
N ASN A 159 -2.75 -18.30 7.61
CA ASN A 159 -3.34 -19.44 8.32
C ASN A 159 -3.30 -19.27 9.84
N GLY A 160 -2.61 -18.26 10.34
CA GLY A 160 -2.40 -18.03 11.76
C GLY A 160 -1.35 -18.97 12.37
N HIS A 161 -0.38 -19.44 11.57
CA HIS A 161 0.73 -20.24 12.06
C HIS A 161 1.88 -19.35 12.54
N TYR A 162 2.34 -19.60 13.76
CA TYR A 162 3.59 -19.02 14.25
C TYR A 162 4.78 -19.85 13.78
N THR A 163 4.67 -21.18 13.85
CA THR A 163 5.74 -22.10 13.41
C THR A 163 5.41 -22.72 12.07
N MET A 164 6.41 -22.79 11.18
CA MET A 164 6.22 -23.35 9.84
C MET A 164 7.52 -23.88 9.26
N PRO A 165 7.48 -24.90 8.39
CA PRO A 165 8.67 -25.36 7.67
C PRO A 165 9.08 -24.33 6.60
N ASP A 166 10.36 -24.32 6.24
CA ASP A 166 10.84 -23.63 5.04
C ASP A 166 10.15 -24.22 3.79
N PRO A 167 9.43 -23.42 2.99
CA PRO A 167 8.76 -23.91 1.78
C PRO A 167 9.69 -24.57 0.75
N LEU A 168 11.00 -24.29 0.78
CA LEU A 168 11.96 -24.83 -0.18
C LEU A 168 12.30 -26.31 0.06
N ASP A 169 12.60 -26.68 1.30
CA ASP A 169 13.15 -28.01 1.63
C ASP A 169 12.51 -28.66 2.87
N GLY A 170 11.50 -28.02 3.46
CA GLY A 170 10.71 -28.55 4.56
C GLY A 170 11.39 -28.47 5.94
N LYS A 171 12.56 -27.81 6.08
CA LYS A 171 13.22 -27.74 7.39
C LYS A 171 12.36 -26.97 8.39
N THR A 172 12.24 -27.49 9.60
CA THR A 172 11.50 -26.85 10.69
C THR A 172 12.40 -26.12 11.68
N GLY A 173 13.71 -26.15 11.46
CA GLY A 173 14.70 -25.52 12.33
C GLY A 173 16.00 -25.19 11.61
N PHE A 174 16.66 -24.12 12.04
CA PHE A 174 17.89 -23.64 11.42
C PHE A 174 18.72 -22.84 12.43
N SER A 175 19.98 -23.25 12.64
CA SER A 175 20.86 -22.72 13.72
C SER A 175 21.09 -21.21 13.71
N LYS A 176 20.90 -20.59 12.55
CA LYS A 176 21.08 -19.15 12.35
C LYS A 176 19.74 -18.40 12.31
N PHE A 177 18.61 -19.06 12.52
CA PHE A 177 17.29 -18.41 12.50
C PHE A 177 17.02 -17.69 13.82
N PRO A 178 16.40 -16.49 13.83
CA PRO A 178 16.17 -15.73 15.05
C PRO A 178 15.39 -16.55 16.07
N ASN A 179 15.78 -16.45 17.35
CA ASN A 179 15.19 -17.22 18.45
C ASN A 179 15.17 -18.76 18.22
N TYR A 180 16.19 -19.32 17.54
CA TYR A 180 16.51 -20.76 17.43
C TYR A 180 15.94 -21.62 18.59
N PRO A 181 15.33 -22.82 18.35
CA PRO A 181 15.62 -23.76 17.26
C PRO A 181 14.73 -23.81 16.03
N ILE A 182 13.60 -23.11 16.05
CA ILE A 182 12.53 -23.33 15.08
C ILE A 182 12.48 -22.25 14.01
N VAL A 183 12.08 -22.62 12.81
CA VAL A 183 11.63 -21.65 11.80
C VAL A 183 10.23 -21.17 12.22
N HIS A 184 10.07 -19.85 12.29
CA HIS A 184 8.83 -19.22 12.71
C HIS A 184 8.61 -17.90 11.97
N TRP A 185 7.44 -17.29 12.17
CA TRP A 185 7.09 -16.00 11.57
C TRP A 185 7.96 -14.85 12.11
N GLU A 186 8.43 -13.96 11.23
CA GLU A 186 9.43 -12.91 11.57
C GLU A 186 9.08 -11.47 11.16
N ASP A 187 7.99 -11.22 10.40
CA ASP A 187 7.63 -9.85 10.03
C ASP A 187 6.76 -9.18 11.13
N TRP A 188 7.43 -8.71 12.18
CA TRP A 188 6.80 -8.06 13.34
C TRP A 188 6.89 -6.52 13.26
N LYS A 189 6.44 -5.93 12.14
CA LYS A 189 6.57 -4.49 11.87
C LYS A 189 5.21 -3.77 11.84
N PRO A 190 4.90 -2.88 12.79
CA PRO A 190 3.68 -2.07 12.75
C PRO A 190 3.88 -0.80 11.92
N ILE A 191 3.86 -0.92 10.59
CA ILE A 191 4.10 0.21 9.69
C ILE A 191 2.83 1.04 9.48
N ALA A 192 2.98 2.36 9.51
CA ALA A 192 1.87 3.31 9.50
C ALA A 192 1.07 3.28 8.19
N GLY A 193 1.71 3.17 7.03
CA GLY A 193 1.05 3.23 5.72
C GLY A 193 0.04 2.10 5.53
N GLU A 194 0.46 0.86 5.76
CA GLU A 194 -0.36 -0.35 5.63
C GLU A 194 -1.52 -0.34 6.64
N ASN A 195 -1.32 0.26 7.82
CA ASN A 195 -2.40 0.49 8.78
C ASN A 195 -3.40 1.57 8.34
N ALA A 196 -2.97 2.57 7.57
CA ALA A 196 -3.91 3.51 6.94
C ALA A 196 -4.81 2.78 5.93
N TRP A 197 -4.26 1.81 5.18
CA TRP A 197 -5.04 1.00 4.25
C TRP A 197 -6.07 0.10 4.93
N VAL A 198 -5.76 -0.45 6.11
CA VAL A 198 -6.78 -1.13 6.95
C VAL A 198 -7.94 -0.19 7.28
N VAL A 199 -7.65 1.08 7.59
CA VAL A 199 -8.68 2.11 7.84
C VAL A 199 -9.48 2.40 6.58
N LEU A 200 -8.82 2.63 5.43
CA LEU A 200 -9.49 2.87 4.14
C LEU A 200 -10.47 1.74 3.80
N ALA A 201 -10.01 0.49 3.85
CA ALA A 201 -10.83 -0.66 3.51
C ALA A 201 -12.00 -0.88 4.48
N ALA A 202 -11.79 -0.67 5.77
CA ALA A 202 -12.86 -0.69 6.76
C ALA A 202 -13.95 0.37 6.46
N LEU A 203 -13.55 1.59 6.06
CA LEU A 203 -14.51 2.67 5.78
C LEU A 203 -15.27 2.47 4.46
N HIS A 204 -14.64 1.88 3.44
CA HIS A 204 -15.34 1.43 2.24
C HIS A 204 -16.44 0.41 2.59
N LEU A 205 -16.10 -0.61 3.38
CA LEU A 205 -17.06 -1.63 3.84
C LEU A 205 -18.17 -1.02 4.70
N TYR A 206 -17.81 -0.12 5.61
CA TYR A 206 -18.75 0.61 6.46
C TYR A 206 -19.77 1.41 5.62
N ARG A 207 -19.28 2.18 4.65
CA ARG A 207 -20.14 2.96 3.74
C ARG A 207 -21.08 2.07 2.97
N LYS A 208 -20.56 1.00 2.34
CA LYS A 208 -21.38 0.07 1.56
C LYS A 208 -22.53 -0.55 2.36
N GLN A 209 -22.30 -0.83 3.64
CA GLN A 209 -23.29 -1.51 4.48
C GLN A 209 -24.27 -0.58 5.19
N TYR A 210 -23.80 0.59 5.66
CA TYR A 210 -24.56 1.39 6.61
C TYR A 210 -24.91 2.79 6.11
N PHE A 211 -24.41 3.22 4.94
CA PHE A 211 -24.81 4.50 4.37
C PHE A 211 -26.15 4.39 3.64
N ASN A 212 -27.13 5.17 4.07
CA ASN A 212 -28.42 5.26 3.41
C ASN A 212 -28.43 6.47 2.46
N GLU A 213 -28.29 6.20 1.16
CA GLU A 213 -28.27 7.20 0.08
C GLU A 213 -29.49 8.15 0.11
N SER A 214 -30.67 7.65 0.46
CA SER A 214 -31.91 8.47 0.49
C SER A 214 -31.92 9.52 1.60
N THR A 215 -31.19 9.28 2.68
CA THR A 215 -31.12 10.18 3.84
C THR A 215 -29.78 10.90 3.96
N GLY A 216 -28.76 10.45 3.21
CA GLY A 216 -27.39 10.90 3.34
C GLY A 216 -26.78 10.62 4.72
N ARG A 217 -27.27 9.59 5.43
CA ARG A 217 -26.87 9.28 6.82
C ARG A 217 -26.44 7.84 6.99
N TYR A 218 -25.55 7.63 7.97
CA TYR A 218 -25.15 6.30 8.41
C TYR A 218 -26.12 5.74 9.46
N THR A 219 -26.39 4.44 9.40
CA THR A 219 -27.38 3.76 10.25
C THR A 219 -26.81 3.07 11.49
N ASN A 220 -25.49 2.89 11.59
CA ASN A 220 -24.87 2.15 12.70
C ASN A 220 -23.50 2.72 13.12
N ASN A 221 -23.45 3.59 14.13
CA ASN A 221 -22.18 4.13 14.62
C ASN A 221 -21.40 3.18 15.55
N GLN A 222 -21.88 1.96 15.80
CA GLN A 222 -21.20 0.93 16.59
C GLN A 222 -20.70 -0.23 15.72
N ALA A 223 -20.69 -0.05 14.40
CA ALA A 223 -20.16 -1.03 13.47
C ALA A 223 -18.67 -1.28 13.74
N ILE A 224 -18.24 -2.55 13.71
CA ILE A 224 -16.84 -2.93 13.95
C ILE A 224 -15.92 -2.22 12.98
N GLU A 225 -16.38 -2.02 11.73
CA GLU A 225 -15.65 -1.31 10.70
C GLU A 225 -15.25 0.10 11.14
N LEU A 226 -16.21 0.87 11.66
CA LEU A 226 -15.95 2.23 12.14
C LEU A 226 -15.10 2.19 13.42
N LEU A 227 -15.40 1.29 14.37
CA LEU A 227 -14.66 1.20 15.63
C LEU A 227 -13.18 0.82 15.43
N LEU A 228 -12.89 -0.11 14.51
CA LEU A 228 -11.52 -0.47 14.14
C LEU A 228 -10.80 0.73 13.49
N ALA A 229 -11.48 1.40 12.56
CA ALA A 229 -10.93 2.56 11.86
C ALA A 229 -10.56 3.70 12.84
N GLU A 230 -11.46 4.05 13.76
CA GLU A 230 -11.21 5.08 14.78
C GLU A 230 -10.09 4.67 15.76
N GLU A 231 -10.01 3.39 16.15
CA GLU A 231 -8.98 2.90 17.06
C GLU A 231 -7.57 3.01 16.45
N ILE A 232 -7.39 2.60 15.19
CA ILE A 232 -6.10 2.69 14.49
C ILE A 232 -5.75 4.16 14.20
N ALA A 233 -6.72 4.97 13.78
CA ALA A 233 -6.52 6.41 13.54
C ALA A 233 -6.04 7.15 14.80
N ARG A 234 -6.59 6.81 15.97
CA ARG A 234 -6.12 7.34 17.26
C ARG A 234 -4.67 6.98 17.53
N ALA A 235 -4.24 5.75 17.22
CA ALA A 235 -2.85 5.35 17.37
C ALA A 235 -1.93 6.12 16.40
N ALA A 236 -2.37 6.34 15.15
CA ALA A 236 -1.62 7.11 14.16
C ALA A 236 -1.43 8.58 14.57
N MET A 237 -2.46 9.20 15.15
CA MET A 237 -2.36 10.57 15.67
C MET A 237 -1.32 10.72 16.79
N ARG A 238 -1.02 9.65 17.55
CA ARG A 238 0.08 9.64 18.55
C ARG A 238 1.46 9.64 17.92
N LEU A 239 1.59 9.19 16.68
CA LEU A 239 2.84 9.20 15.91
C LEU A 239 3.05 10.49 15.11
N GLN A 240 2.12 11.45 15.13
CA GLN A 240 2.32 12.72 14.42
C GLN A 240 3.42 13.55 15.09
N SER A 241 4.46 13.83 14.30
CA SER A 241 5.61 14.66 14.68
C SER A 241 5.28 16.15 14.81
N ASP A 242 6.25 16.93 15.26
CA ASP A 242 6.21 18.39 15.36
C ASP A 242 6.09 19.11 14.00
N ILE A 243 6.56 18.50 12.92
CA ILE A 243 6.32 18.99 11.55
C ILE A 243 4.97 18.53 10.98
N GLY A 244 4.26 17.67 11.70
CA GLY A 244 2.89 17.25 11.40
C GLY A 244 2.76 15.90 10.69
N GLY A 245 3.83 15.43 10.05
CA GLY A 245 3.88 14.11 9.43
C GLY A 245 3.85 12.98 10.47
N ILE A 246 3.18 11.88 10.14
CA ILE A 246 3.11 10.64 10.91
C ILE A 246 4.41 9.86 10.72
N ARG A 247 5.04 9.50 11.84
CA ARG A 247 6.23 8.64 11.87
C ARG A 247 5.91 7.26 11.28
N MET A 248 6.88 6.65 10.60
CA MET A 248 6.70 5.41 9.84
C MET A 248 6.30 4.23 10.73
N ALA A 249 6.79 4.17 11.97
CA ALA A 249 6.40 3.17 12.96
C ALA A 249 6.63 3.70 14.41
N PRO A 250 6.01 3.08 15.43
CA PRO A 250 6.38 3.32 16.84
C PRO A 250 7.83 2.92 17.15
N LEU A 251 8.37 3.48 18.25
CA LEU A 251 9.62 3.01 18.85
C LEU A 251 9.53 1.51 19.14
N GLY A 252 10.66 0.81 19.03
CA GLY A 252 10.71 -0.64 19.20
C GLY A 252 10.59 -1.42 17.89
N THR A 253 10.32 -0.75 16.77
CA THR A 253 10.25 -1.37 15.45
C THR A 253 11.67 -1.59 14.90
N TYR A 254 12.02 -2.85 14.63
CA TYR A 254 13.36 -3.25 14.19
C TYR A 254 13.68 -2.82 12.76
N TYR A 255 14.76 -2.05 12.57
CA TYR A 255 15.31 -1.69 11.27
C TYR A 255 16.43 -2.62 10.83
N HIS A 256 16.08 -3.51 9.90
CA HIS A 256 16.96 -4.53 9.35
C HIS A 256 18.00 -4.04 8.33
N LEU A 257 17.86 -2.81 7.79
CA LEU A 257 18.75 -2.34 6.71
C LEU A 257 19.89 -1.43 7.17
N ALA A 258 20.09 -1.23 8.48
CA ALA A 258 21.19 -0.36 8.90
C ALA A 258 22.52 -0.92 8.37
N ASP A 259 23.36 -0.02 7.85
CA ASP A 259 24.67 -0.33 7.27
C ASP A 259 24.64 -1.23 6.01
N VAL A 260 23.46 -1.52 5.45
CA VAL A 260 23.34 -2.22 4.16
C VAL A 260 23.57 -1.21 3.05
N ASN A 261 24.58 -1.44 2.20
CA ASN A 261 24.75 -0.65 0.99
C ASN A 261 23.73 -1.10 -0.07
N LEU A 262 22.67 -0.33 -0.25
CA LEU A 262 21.55 -0.64 -1.17
C LEU A 262 21.94 -0.54 -2.66
N THR A 263 23.15 -0.09 -2.98
CA THR A 263 23.69 -0.07 -4.36
C THR A 263 24.40 -1.37 -4.74
N ASN A 264 24.60 -2.28 -3.78
CA ASN A 264 25.23 -3.57 -4.03
C ASN A 264 24.31 -4.53 -4.81
N GLY A 265 24.90 -5.58 -5.38
CA GLY A 265 24.15 -6.66 -6.03
C GLY A 265 23.30 -7.45 -5.03
N ILE A 266 22.23 -8.10 -5.53
CA ILE A 266 21.26 -8.83 -4.72
C ILE A 266 21.90 -9.86 -3.77
N ASP A 267 22.90 -10.61 -4.24
CA ASP A 267 23.60 -11.62 -3.45
C ASP A 267 24.38 -11.04 -2.27
N GLU A 268 24.98 -9.85 -2.46
CA GLU A 268 25.73 -9.17 -1.42
C GLU A 268 24.79 -8.56 -0.38
N ILE A 269 23.67 -7.98 -0.82
CA ILE A 269 22.62 -7.49 0.08
C ILE A 269 22.09 -8.65 0.95
N ILE A 270 21.73 -9.79 0.34
CA ILE A 270 21.24 -10.97 1.08
C ILE A 270 22.29 -11.44 2.10
N LYS A 271 23.56 -11.50 1.69
CA LYS A 271 24.65 -11.89 2.58
C LYS A 271 24.75 -10.94 3.79
N THR A 272 24.72 -9.63 3.59
CA THR A 272 24.78 -8.65 4.68
C THR A 272 23.57 -8.76 5.63
N LEU A 273 22.38 -8.99 5.08
CA LEU A 273 21.17 -9.20 5.88
C LEU A 273 21.27 -10.49 6.73
N ASP A 274 21.75 -11.59 6.14
CA ASP A 274 21.95 -12.85 6.86
C ASP A 274 22.98 -12.72 8.00
N GLU A 275 24.12 -12.06 7.72
CA GLU A 275 25.13 -11.76 8.74
C GLU A 275 24.54 -10.94 9.90
N ARG A 276 23.65 -9.99 9.60
CA ARG A 276 22.99 -9.16 10.61
C ARG A 276 22.01 -9.95 11.48
N CYS A 277 21.22 -10.86 10.90
CA CYS A 277 20.35 -11.75 11.66
C CYS A 277 21.15 -12.56 12.70
N GLU A 278 22.34 -13.04 12.35
CA GLU A 278 23.22 -13.74 13.29
C GLU A 278 23.78 -12.82 14.40
N LEU A 279 24.09 -11.55 14.10
CA LEU A 279 24.62 -10.61 15.09
C LEU A 279 23.58 -10.23 16.14
N VAL A 280 22.32 -10.06 15.73
CA VAL A 280 21.21 -9.76 16.65
C VAL A 280 21.02 -10.92 17.65
N GLN A 281 21.11 -12.17 17.20
CA GLN A 281 21.04 -13.35 18.07
C GLN A 281 22.13 -13.40 19.13
N LYS A 282 23.34 -12.98 18.77
CA LYS A 282 24.50 -13.02 19.67
C LYS A 282 24.46 -11.94 20.76
N GLY A 283 23.38 -11.15 20.84
CA GLY A 283 23.17 -10.17 21.89
C GLY A 283 24.18 -9.03 21.87
N ASN A 284 24.66 -8.66 20.67
CA ASN A 284 25.70 -7.64 20.53
C ASN A 284 25.31 -6.33 21.22
N ASN A 285 26.32 -5.67 21.80
CA ASN A 285 26.28 -4.36 22.48
C ASN A 285 25.85 -3.25 21.51
N ALA A 286 24.60 -3.28 21.06
CA ALA A 286 24.03 -2.23 20.26
C ALA A 286 24.12 -0.92 21.03
N LEU A 287 24.60 0.14 20.37
CA LEU A 287 24.50 1.47 20.94
C LEU A 287 23.04 1.74 21.26
N THR A 288 22.79 2.15 22.48
CA THR A 288 21.48 2.54 22.94
C THR A 288 21.35 4.05 22.91
N ARG A 289 20.13 4.53 22.70
CA ARG A 289 19.80 5.95 22.80
C ARG A 289 18.50 6.10 23.59
N THR A 290 18.48 7.09 24.46
CA THR A 290 17.28 7.47 25.21
C THR A 290 16.38 8.35 24.34
N VAL A 291 15.13 7.94 24.16
CA VAL A 291 14.07 8.75 23.54
C VAL A 291 12.97 8.97 24.59
N GLY A 292 12.78 10.22 24.99
CA GLY A 292 11.94 10.54 26.14
C GLY A 292 12.54 9.96 27.43
N GLN A 293 11.87 8.97 28.01
CA GLN A 293 12.32 8.29 29.25
C GLN A 293 12.72 6.82 29.03
N ILE A 294 12.79 6.37 27.77
CA ILE A 294 13.00 4.96 27.44
C ILE A 294 14.29 4.81 26.64
N GLU A 295 15.08 3.81 27.00
CA GLU A 295 16.31 3.43 26.30
C GLU A 295 16.00 2.34 25.26
N TYR A 296 16.42 2.58 24.01
CA TYR A 296 16.26 1.64 22.91
C TYR A 296 17.58 1.41 22.19
N PRO A 297 17.82 0.20 21.65
CA PRO A 297 18.85 0.00 20.64
C PRO A 297 18.61 0.95 19.45
N GLU A 298 19.68 1.51 18.87
CA GLU A 298 19.58 2.49 17.79
C GLU A 298 18.75 2.00 16.60
N PHE A 299 18.91 0.72 16.22
CA PHE A 299 18.13 0.09 15.15
C PHE A 299 16.63 -0.08 15.46
N ASN A 300 16.20 0.09 16.71
CA ASN A 300 14.78 0.10 17.11
C ASN A 300 14.17 1.51 17.12
N ILE A 301 14.96 2.53 16.78
CA ILE A 301 14.53 3.93 16.75
C ILE A 301 14.39 4.44 15.32
N TRP A 302 15.14 3.88 14.37
CA TRP A 302 15.22 4.39 13.00
C TRP A 302 13.84 4.65 12.35
N TYR A 303 12.92 3.68 12.38
CA TYR A 303 11.58 3.86 11.81
C TYR A 303 10.73 4.92 12.53
N TYR A 304 10.98 5.14 13.83
CA TYR A 304 10.32 6.22 14.56
C TYR A 304 10.86 7.58 14.12
N GLU A 305 12.13 7.67 13.73
CA GLU A 305 12.74 8.87 13.18
C GLU A 305 12.51 9.05 11.68
N GLU A 306 11.68 8.19 11.08
CA GLU A 306 11.34 8.26 9.66
C GLU A 306 9.91 8.74 9.47
N ILE A 307 9.67 9.57 8.46
CA ILE A 307 8.34 9.92 7.96
C ILE A 307 8.33 9.62 6.47
N SER A 308 7.41 8.74 6.03
CA SER A 308 7.19 8.46 4.61
C SER A 308 6.07 9.36 4.06
N THR A 309 6.31 9.99 2.91
CA THR A 309 5.31 10.82 2.22
C THR A 309 4.12 9.98 1.77
N GLU A 310 4.38 8.77 1.25
CA GLU A 310 3.36 7.81 0.82
C GLU A 310 2.42 7.41 1.98
N ASN A 311 2.99 7.11 3.16
CA ASN A 311 2.23 6.76 4.35
C ASN A 311 1.35 7.94 4.79
N ASN A 312 1.86 9.15 4.69
CA ASN A 312 1.13 10.36 5.07
C ASN A 312 0.01 10.70 4.08
N LEU A 313 0.20 10.45 2.78
CA LEU A 313 -0.87 10.54 1.78
C LEU A 313 -1.99 9.53 2.08
N SER A 314 -1.63 8.28 2.42
CA SER A 314 -2.61 7.26 2.81
C SER A 314 -3.39 7.66 4.07
N TRP A 315 -2.71 8.20 5.09
CA TRP A 315 -3.35 8.71 6.30
C TRP A 315 -4.20 9.96 6.06
N TYR A 316 -3.78 10.87 5.17
CA TYR A 316 -4.58 12.03 4.79
C TYR A 316 -5.92 11.57 4.20
N ALA A 317 -5.90 10.61 3.28
CA ALA A 317 -7.13 10.01 2.74
C ALA A 317 -7.98 9.35 3.84
N ALA A 318 -7.37 8.56 4.72
CA ALA A 318 -8.07 7.89 5.82
C ALA A 318 -8.74 8.89 6.78
N PHE A 319 -8.03 9.95 7.19
CA PHE A 319 -8.60 11.00 8.04
C PHE A 319 -9.69 11.81 7.32
N ARG A 320 -9.55 12.04 6.01
CA ARG A 320 -10.61 12.67 5.22
C ARG A 320 -11.89 11.84 5.25
N MET A 321 -11.78 10.54 5.00
CA MET A 321 -12.92 9.62 5.05
C MET A 321 -13.56 9.58 6.45
N LEU A 322 -12.74 9.50 7.50
CA LEU A 322 -13.22 9.55 8.88
C LEU A 322 -13.92 10.87 9.20
N PHE A 323 -13.38 12.01 8.76
CA PHE A 323 -13.99 13.32 8.94
C PHE A 323 -15.33 13.40 8.19
N GLU A 324 -15.40 12.94 6.95
CA GLU A 324 -16.64 12.90 6.16
C GLU A 324 -17.72 12.04 6.83
N ILE A 325 -17.34 10.93 7.45
CA ILE A 325 -18.26 10.01 8.13
C ILE A 325 -18.72 10.55 9.49
N THR A 326 -17.79 11.08 10.29
CA THR A 326 -18.02 11.33 11.72
C THR A 326 -18.20 12.80 12.08
N GLY A 327 -17.68 13.72 11.26
CA GLY A 327 -17.60 15.15 11.57
C GLY A 327 -16.64 15.50 12.72
N LYS A 328 -15.86 14.54 13.24
CA LYS A 328 -14.96 14.79 14.38
C LYS A 328 -13.78 15.67 13.97
N ASN A 329 -13.64 16.82 14.64
CA ASN A 329 -12.64 17.83 14.29
C ASN A 329 -11.18 17.36 14.46
N GLU A 330 -10.92 16.36 15.29
CA GLU A 330 -9.57 15.79 15.46
C GLU A 330 -8.98 15.25 14.16
N TYR A 331 -9.81 14.67 13.28
CA TYR A 331 -9.36 14.20 11.96
C TYR A 331 -9.05 15.36 11.01
N ARG A 332 -9.80 16.46 11.11
CA ARG A 332 -9.47 17.70 10.38
C ARG A 332 -8.12 18.24 10.82
N LEU A 333 -7.91 18.38 12.12
CA LEU A 333 -6.63 18.85 12.68
C LEU A 333 -5.46 17.93 12.30
N ALA A 334 -5.69 16.61 12.27
CA ALA A 334 -4.68 15.66 11.83
C ALA A 334 -4.34 15.83 10.34
N MET A 335 -5.32 16.07 9.47
CA MET A 335 -5.11 16.40 8.06
C MET A 335 -4.32 17.70 7.90
N ASP A 336 -4.72 18.79 8.55
CA ASP A 336 -4.05 20.10 8.43
C ASP A 336 -2.57 20.01 8.80
N ARG A 337 -2.21 19.16 9.79
CA ARG A 337 -0.83 18.85 10.15
C ARG A 337 -0.08 18.08 9.05
N ILE A 338 -0.74 17.13 8.39
CA ILE A 338 -0.15 16.43 7.24
C ILE A 338 0.05 17.39 6.06
N GLU A 339 -0.89 18.30 5.78
CA GLU A 339 -0.72 19.30 4.72
C GLU A 339 0.52 20.17 4.95
N LYS A 340 0.73 20.63 6.20
CA LYS A 340 1.96 21.33 6.59
C LYS A 340 3.21 20.51 6.24
N TYR A 341 3.24 19.23 6.62
CA TYR A 341 4.36 18.34 6.29
C TYR A 341 4.52 18.16 4.77
N LEU A 342 3.45 18.00 4.01
CA LEU A 342 3.52 17.83 2.55
C LEU A 342 4.09 19.07 1.86
N HIS A 343 3.79 20.27 2.36
CA HIS A 343 4.47 21.49 1.90
C HIS A 343 5.98 21.48 2.17
N GLU A 344 6.42 20.93 3.31
CA GLU A 344 7.85 20.77 3.63
C GLU A 344 8.53 19.65 2.81
N ALA A 345 7.77 18.61 2.44
CA ALA A 345 8.24 17.48 1.63
C ALA A 345 8.27 17.77 0.12
N TRP A 346 7.73 18.92 -0.33
CA TRP A 346 7.75 19.34 -1.73
C TRP A 346 9.12 19.86 -2.15
N ASP A 347 9.72 19.25 -3.18
CA ASP A 347 10.96 19.71 -3.80
C ASP A 347 10.64 20.62 -5.00
N SER A 348 10.55 21.93 -4.76
CA SER A 348 10.23 22.89 -5.81
C SER A 348 11.23 22.92 -6.96
N ALA A 349 12.49 22.56 -6.72
CA ALA A 349 13.52 22.49 -7.75
C ALA A 349 13.44 21.20 -8.58
N GLY A 350 13.09 20.08 -7.94
CA GLY A 350 12.93 18.78 -8.59
C GLY A 350 11.52 18.53 -9.14
N GLU A 351 10.57 19.42 -8.87
CA GLU A 351 9.15 19.32 -9.25
C GLU A 351 8.52 17.98 -8.83
N SER A 352 8.88 17.51 -7.64
CA SER A 352 8.43 16.23 -7.10
C SER A 352 8.39 16.29 -5.58
N PHE A 353 7.69 15.35 -4.95
CA PHE A 353 7.79 15.14 -3.51
C PHE A 353 9.00 14.26 -3.18
N TYR A 354 9.73 14.62 -2.13
CA TYR A 354 10.68 13.71 -1.52
C TYR A 354 9.97 12.44 -1.04
N GLN A 355 10.67 11.29 -1.04
CA GLN A 355 10.12 10.03 -0.52
C GLN A 355 9.64 10.17 0.94
N GLY A 356 10.33 11.02 1.71
CA GLY A 356 10.08 11.19 3.12
C GLY A 356 11.06 12.16 3.76
N MET A 357 11.08 12.15 5.09
CA MET A 357 12.06 12.89 5.89
C MET A 357 12.59 12.01 7.02
N HIS A 358 13.87 12.17 7.32
CA HIS A 358 14.54 11.52 8.45
C HIS A 358 14.91 12.56 9.52
N PHE A 359 14.66 12.24 10.79
CA PHE A 359 15.06 13.08 11.92
C PHE A 359 16.53 12.83 12.26
N SER A 360 17.39 13.80 11.97
CA SER A 360 18.81 13.71 12.26
C SER A 360 19.37 15.04 12.76
N LYS A 361 20.28 14.97 13.74
CA LYS A 361 20.96 16.13 14.34
C LYS A 361 19.98 17.22 14.83
N GLY A 362 18.84 16.79 15.40
CA GLY A 362 17.83 17.69 15.98
C GLY A 362 16.87 18.33 14.99
N SER A 363 16.84 17.88 13.73
CA SER A 363 15.99 18.43 12.67
C SER A 363 15.48 17.36 11.73
N TRP A 364 14.27 17.53 11.20
CA TRP A 364 13.78 16.74 10.07
C TRP A 364 14.47 17.18 8.78
N ARG A 365 14.94 16.21 8.00
CA ARG A 365 15.63 16.45 6.73
C ARG A 365 15.00 15.63 5.62
N PRO A 366 14.73 16.21 4.45
CA PRO A 366 14.21 15.45 3.33
C PRO A 366 15.16 14.34 2.87
N ASN A 367 14.58 13.19 2.54
CA ASN A 367 15.30 12.07 1.95
C ASN A 367 15.47 12.32 0.45
N LYS A 368 16.70 12.64 0.05
CA LYS A 368 17.03 13.03 -1.33
C LYS A 368 17.58 11.88 -2.18
N GLU A 369 17.81 10.72 -1.58
CA GLU A 369 18.56 9.63 -2.20
C GLU A 369 17.72 8.84 -3.20
N HIS A 370 16.42 8.67 -2.94
CA HIS A 370 15.56 7.80 -3.72
C HIS A 370 14.32 8.54 -4.22
N PHE A 371 14.04 8.35 -5.50
CA PHE A 371 12.75 8.70 -6.09
C PHE A 371 11.76 7.57 -5.81
N ALA A 372 10.56 7.91 -5.36
CA ALA A 372 9.49 6.95 -5.09
C ALA A 372 8.29 7.28 -5.98
N THR A 373 8.01 6.39 -6.92
CA THR A 373 6.98 6.56 -7.96
C THR A 373 5.57 6.62 -7.37
N ASP A 374 5.28 5.76 -6.40
CA ASP A 374 4.03 5.73 -5.63
C ASP A 374 3.73 7.07 -4.94
N VAL A 375 4.71 7.69 -4.28
CA VAL A 375 4.57 9.01 -3.66
C VAL A 375 4.03 10.03 -4.67
N GLN A 376 4.58 10.04 -5.89
CA GLN A 376 4.17 10.99 -6.91
C GLN A 376 2.74 10.71 -7.39
N ASN A 377 2.45 9.46 -7.73
CA ASN A 377 1.13 9.08 -8.25
C ASN A 377 0.03 9.24 -7.18
N TRP A 378 0.30 8.85 -5.94
CA TRP A 378 -0.65 8.96 -4.85
C TRP A 378 -0.86 10.40 -4.42
N SER A 379 0.11 11.30 -4.59
CA SER A 379 -0.11 12.73 -4.35
C SER A 379 -1.25 13.27 -5.24
N VAL A 380 -1.28 12.85 -6.51
CA VAL A 380 -2.34 13.20 -7.46
C VAL A 380 -3.67 12.55 -7.06
N LEU A 381 -3.67 11.26 -6.72
CA LEU A 381 -4.89 10.53 -6.36
C LEU A 381 -5.50 10.98 -5.02
N VAL A 382 -4.68 11.39 -4.07
CA VAL A 382 -5.12 11.77 -2.73
C VAL A 382 -5.48 13.24 -2.66
N LEU A 383 -4.62 14.14 -3.15
CA LEU A 383 -4.84 15.58 -3.05
C LEU A 383 -5.70 16.13 -4.19
N GLY A 384 -5.61 15.50 -5.37
CA GLY A 384 -6.26 15.95 -6.59
C GLY A 384 -5.40 16.97 -7.36
N PRO A 385 -5.49 16.99 -8.70
CA PRO A 385 -4.73 17.92 -9.53
C PRO A 385 -4.94 19.40 -9.17
N LYS A 386 -6.19 19.76 -8.83
CA LYS A 386 -6.53 21.13 -8.45
C LYS A 386 -5.77 21.59 -7.20
N THR A 387 -5.73 20.78 -6.15
CA THR A 387 -5.05 21.12 -4.90
C THR A 387 -3.56 21.31 -5.12
N LEU A 388 -2.93 20.42 -5.90
CA LEU A 388 -1.51 20.53 -6.25
C LEU A 388 -1.21 21.82 -7.02
N ASP A 389 -2.06 22.16 -7.99
CA ASP A 389 -1.92 23.40 -8.76
C ASP A 389 -2.18 24.65 -7.92
N ASP A 390 -3.14 24.61 -6.99
CA ASP A 390 -3.41 25.70 -6.05
C ASP A 390 -2.23 25.91 -5.08
N TRP A 391 -1.62 24.82 -4.59
CA TRP A 391 -0.52 24.87 -3.61
C TRP A 391 0.82 25.31 -4.21
N PHE A 392 1.12 24.85 -5.42
CA PHE A 392 2.47 24.94 -5.97
C PHE A 392 2.53 25.64 -7.34
N GLY A 393 1.38 26.08 -7.86
CA GLY A 393 1.25 26.81 -9.13
C GLY A 393 0.67 25.95 -10.25
N GLU A 394 0.02 26.61 -11.22
CA GLU A 394 -0.64 25.96 -12.36
C GLU A 394 0.28 24.95 -13.08
N GLY A 395 -0.27 23.79 -13.42
CA GLY A 395 0.44 22.73 -14.13
C GLY A 395 1.40 21.93 -13.26
N THR A 396 1.46 22.16 -11.94
CA THR A 396 2.32 21.36 -11.06
C THR A 396 1.94 19.88 -11.10
N ALA A 397 0.64 19.57 -11.08
CA ALA A 397 0.20 18.18 -11.13
C ALA A 397 0.65 17.48 -12.43
N TYR A 398 0.61 18.20 -13.56
CA TYR A 398 1.15 17.71 -14.84
C TYR A 398 2.68 17.53 -14.79
N ARG A 399 3.43 18.47 -14.20
CA ARG A 399 4.90 18.38 -14.11
C ARG A 399 5.35 17.23 -13.20
N ILE A 400 4.64 16.95 -12.13
CA ILE A 400 4.85 15.74 -11.30
C ILE A 400 4.77 14.47 -12.17
N TRP A 401 3.75 14.36 -13.02
CA TRP A 401 3.63 13.23 -13.94
C TRP A 401 4.79 13.18 -14.93
N GLN A 402 5.10 14.29 -15.59
CA GLN A 402 6.21 14.34 -16.56
C GLN A 402 7.53 13.90 -15.91
N LYS A 403 7.78 14.34 -14.67
CA LYS A 403 8.98 13.93 -13.93
C LYS A 403 8.98 12.44 -13.59
N THR A 404 7.82 11.91 -13.21
CA THR A 404 7.62 10.48 -12.91
C THR A 404 7.86 9.62 -14.15
N ARG A 405 7.26 10.00 -15.28
CA ARG A 405 7.44 9.37 -16.59
C ARG A 405 8.90 9.40 -17.04
N GLU A 406 9.60 10.51 -16.85
CA GLU A 406 11.03 10.63 -17.16
C GLU A 406 11.89 9.72 -16.28
N THR A 407 11.61 9.69 -14.97
CA THR A 407 12.51 9.08 -13.97
C THR A 407 12.32 7.58 -13.85
N ALA A 408 11.07 7.11 -13.88
CA ALA A 408 10.71 5.72 -13.60
C ALA A 408 10.06 5.01 -14.81
N GLY A 409 9.97 5.69 -15.96
CA GLY A 409 9.30 5.15 -17.14
C GLY A 409 10.08 4.03 -17.83
N ASN A 410 9.41 2.90 -18.06
CA ASN A 410 9.87 1.86 -18.96
C ASN A 410 9.24 2.08 -20.34
N PHE A 411 10.06 2.22 -21.38
CA PHE A 411 9.61 2.51 -22.75
C PHE A 411 9.89 1.33 -23.69
N ASP A 412 9.05 1.17 -24.71
CA ASP A 412 9.31 0.24 -25.80
C ASP A 412 10.23 0.84 -26.88
N ASP A 413 10.58 0.02 -27.90
CA ASP A 413 11.44 0.46 -29.02
C ASP A 413 10.86 1.65 -29.82
N ALA A 414 9.53 1.82 -29.78
CA ALA A 414 8.83 2.95 -30.39
C ALA A 414 8.67 4.14 -29.43
N ARG A 415 9.37 4.12 -28.28
CA ARG A 415 9.31 5.10 -27.20
C ARG A 415 7.93 5.29 -26.58
N ARG A 416 7.07 4.27 -26.62
CA ARG A 416 5.78 4.26 -25.93
C ARG A 416 5.99 3.79 -24.50
N LEU A 417 5.38 4.48 -23.54
CA LEU A 417 5.47 4.14 -22.12
C LEU A 417 4.73 2.82 -21.85
N ARG A 418 5.46 1.76 -21.47
CA ARG A 418 4.90 0.45 -21.11
C ARG A 418 4.44 0.38 -19.67
N GLY A 419 5.11 1.10 -18.78
CA GLY A 419 4.81 1.11 -17.36
C GLY A 419 5.89 1.82 -16.58
N LEU A 420 5.85 1.68 -15.26
CA LEU A 420 6.76 2.34 -14.34
C LEU A 420 7.48 1.33 -13.44
N GLY A 421 8.72 1.64 -13.09
CA GLY A 421 9.48 0.97 -12.03
C GLY A 421 9.17 1.52 -10.64
N PHE A 422 9.90 1.01 -9.64
CA PHE A 422 9.77 1.44 -8.23
C PHE A 422 10.54 2.73 -7.93
N THR A 423 11.55 3.04 -8.74
CA THR A 423 12.41 4.20 -8.52
C THR A 423 13.00 4.65 -9.85
N LYS A 424 14.15 5.32 -9.82
CA LYS A 424 14.94 5.61 -11.01
C LYS A 424 15.50 4.32 -11.62
N GLU A 425 14.72 3.71 -12.50
CA GLU A 425 15.10 2.52 -13.24
C GLU A 425 14.31 2.38 -14.54
N GLU A 426 14.97 1.90 -15.59
CA GLU A 426 14.39 1.85 -16.93
C GLU A 426 14.03 0.42 -17.38
N ASN A 427 14.41 -0.60 -16.62
CA ASN A 427 14.33 -2.01 -17.02
C ASN A 427 13.50 -2.89 -16.07
N ARG A 428 12.75 -2.27 -15.15
CA ARG A 428 11.78 -2.95 -14.28
C ARG A 428 10.41 -2.31 -14.43
N ILE A 429 9.36 -3.13 -14.42
CA ILE A 429 7.98 -2.68 -14.31
C ILE A 429 7.40 -3.25 -13.01
N SER A 430 6.80 -2.40 -12.20
CA SER A 430 5.88 -2.76 -11.12
C SER A 430 4.46 -2.68 -11.67
N VAL A 431 3.72 -3.80 -11.68
CA VAL A 431 2.35 -3.78 -12.22
C VAL A 431 1.45 -2.90 -11.35
N GLU A 432 1.55 -3.07 -10.03
CA GLU A 432 0.84 -2.28 -9.04
C GLU A 432 1.06 -0.76 -9.21
N TRP A 433 2.32 -0.33 -9.28
CA TRP A 433 2.63 1.10 -9.31
C TRP A 433 2.33 1.71 -10.67
N THR A 434 2.44 0.91 -11.74
CA THR A 434 1.94 1.31 -13.06
C THR A 434 0.42 1.45 -13.05
N ALA A 435 -0.31 0.56 -12.38
CA ALA A 435 -1.76 0.68 -12.25
C ALA A 435 -2.16 1.94 -11.46
N GLY A 436 -1.50 2.22 -10.33
CA GLY A 436 -1.69 3.47 -9.61
C GLY A 436 -1.44 4.71 -10.49
N ALA A 437 -0.41 4.67 -11.33
CA ALA A 437 -0.11 5.74 -12.30
C ALA A 437 -1.20 5.89 -13.37
N ILE A 438 -1.70 4.80 -13.94
CA ILE A 438 -2.79 4.84 -14.93
C ILE A 438 -3.98 5.62 -14.37
N LEU A 439 -4.36 5.37 -13.11
CA LEU A 439 -5.46 6.08 -12.47
C LEU A 439 -5.12 7.56 -12.24
N ALA A 440 -3.91 7.87 -11.74
CA ALA A 440 -3.46 9.24 -11.50
C ALA A 440 -3.46 10.07 -12.79
N VAL A 441 -2.90 9.52 -13.87
CA VAL A 441 -2.80 10.14 -15.19
C VAL A 441 -4.17 10.34 -15.82
N ARG A 442 -5.10 9.41 -15.61
CA ARG A 442 -6.50 9.60 -16.03
C ARG A 442 -7.12 10.80 -15.33
N ARG A 443 -6.95 10.94 -14.01
CA ARG A 443 -7.45 12.12 -13.26
C ARG A 443 -6.81 13.43 -13.74
N LEU A 444 -5.53 13.42 -14.12
CA LEU A 444 -4.88 14.57 -14.74
C LEU A 444 -5.48 14.90 -16.11
N ALA A 445 -5.71 13.88 -16.95
CA ALA A 445 -6.28 14.05 -18.28
C ALA A 445 -7.67 14.68 -18.20
N ASP A 446 -8.50 14.22 -17.26
CA ASP A 446 -9.82 14.78 -17.00
C ASP A 446 -9.73 16.25 -16.54
N TYR A 447 -8.87 16.54 -15.57
CA TYR A 447 -8.70 17.89 -15.01
C TYR A 447 -8.23 18.92 -16.04
N TYR A 448 -7.30 18.54 -16.91
CA TYR A 448 -6.72 19.43 -17.92
C TYR A 448 -7.48 19.44 -19.25
N SER A 449 -8.57 18.67 -19.38
CA SER A 449 -9.29 18.48 -20.65
C SER A 449 -9.81 19.78 -21.30
N ASP A 450 -10.19 20.77 -20.51
CA ASP A 450 -10.71 22.06 -21.00
C ASP A 450 -9.60 23.11 -21.22
N ALA A 451 -8.67 23.22 -20.28
CA ALA A 451 -7.67 24.30 -20.25
C ALA A 451 -6.40 23.99 -21.04
N HIS A 452 -5.98 22.71 -21.07
CA HIS A 452 -4.72 22.24 -21.67
C HIS A 452 -4.98 20.96 -22.48
N THR A 453 -5.76 21.09 -23.56
CA THR A 453 -6.21 19.97 -24.41
C THR A 453 -5.07 19.11 -24.97
N ASP A 454 -3.90 19.70 -25.22
CA ASP A 454 -2.69 19.01 -25.67
C ASP A 454 -2.12 18.12 -24.56
N TRP A 455 -2.06 18.61 -23.31
CA TRP A 455 -1.63 17.82 -22.15
C TRP A 455 -2.59 16.66 -21.90
N SER A 456 -3.90 16.93 -21.91
CA SER A 456 -4.93 15.90 -21.75
C SER A 456 -4.81 14.79 -22.81
N SER A 457 -4.53 15.16 -24.07
CA SER A 457 -4.30 14.20 -25.15
C SER A 457 -3.04 13.36 -24.96
N ASP A 458 -1.94 13.94 -24.46
CA ASP A 458 -0.71 13.19 -24.17
C ASP A 458 -0.89 12.22 -22.99
N LEU A 459 -1.48 12.70 -21.90
CA LEU A 459 -1.84 11.89 -20.73
C LEU A 459 -2.73 10.70 -21.11
N SER A 460 -3.70 10.93 -22.01
CA SER A 460 -4.57 9.88 -22.53
C SER A 460 -3.81 8.78 -23.28
N LYS A 461 -2.74 9.14 -24.02
CA LYS A 461 -1.88 8.16 -24.70
C LYS A 461 -1.09 7.34 -23.69
N ASP A 462 -0.55 7.99 -22.66
CA ASP A 462 0.20 7.33 -21.58
C ASP A 462 -0.69 6.31 -20.83
N VAL A 463 -1.95 6.67 -20.53
CA VAL A 463 -2.94 5.74 -19.93
C VAL A 463 -3.10 4.48 -20.78
N GLN A 464 -3.31 4.63 -22.08
CA GLN A 464 -3.54 3.51 -23.00
C GLN A 464 -2.29 2.66 -23.20
N SER A 465 -1.12 3.29 -23.29
CA SER A 465 0.15 2.58 -23.49
C SER A 465 0.56 1.79 -22.25
N MET A 466 0.42 2.38 -21.06
CA MET A 466 0.70 1.69 -19.80
C MET A 466 -0.25 0.52 -19.57
N ARG A 467 -1.56 0.70 -19.80
CA ARG A 467 -2.53 -0.41 -19.62
C ARG A 467 -2.22 -1.59 -20.53
N ARG A 468 -1.81 -1.33 -21.77
CA ARG A 468 -1.35 -2.36 -22.72
C ARG A 468 -0.02 -2.96 -22.29
N GLY A 469 0.89 -2.16 -21.75
CA GLY A 469 2.21 -2.61 -21.34
C GLY A 469 2.16 -3.57 -20.15
N ILE A 470 1.30 -3.34 -19.15
CA ILE A 470 1.15 -4.28 -18.02
C ILE A 470 0.40 -5.56 -18.39
N GLU A 471 -0.31 -5.59 -19.51
CA GLU A 471 -1.06 -6.77 -19.96
C GLU A 471 -0.16 -7.96 -20.27
N ILE A 472 1.12 -7.73 -20.60
CA ILE A 472 2.10 -8.81 -20.81
C ILE A 472 2.44 -9.58 -19.53
N TYR A 473 2.13 -9.00 -18.36
CA TYR A 473 2.30 -9.61 -17.05
C TYR A 473 0.99 -10.19 -16.51
N ARG A 474 -0.06 -10.24 -17.33
CA ARG A 474 -1.25 -11.02 -17.01
C ARG A 474 -0.93 -12.50 -17.21
N VAL A 475 -1.29 -13.28 -16.22
CA VAL A 475 -1.11 -14.72 -16.19
C VAL A 475 -2.47 -15.39 -16.14
N ASP A 476 -2.87 -15.99 -17.26
CA ASP A 476 -4.06 -16.85 -17.29
C ASP A 476 -3.73 -18.16 -16.53
N LEU A 477 -4.52 -18.46 -15.49
CA LEU A 477 -4.36 -19.62 -14.60
C LEU A 477 -5.27 -20.77 -15.02
N SER A 478 -6.48 -20.43 -15.45
CA SER A 478 -7.49 -21.34 -15.98
C SER A 478 -8.37 -20.62 -17.00
N LEU A 479 -9.45 -21.26 -17.46
CA LEU A 479 -10.46 -20.58 -18.29
C LEU A 479 -11.16 -19.44 -17.53
N ASP A 480 -11.26 -19.56 -16.21
CA ASP A 480 -12.07 -18.69 -15.36
C ASP A 480 -11.24 -17.83 -14.40
N GLU A 481 -9.91 -17.93 -14.41
CA GLU A 481 -9.03 -17.22 -13.48
C GLU A 481 -7.81 -16.62 -14.18
N ALA A 482 -7.52 -15.36 -13.85
CA ALA A 482 -6.33 -14.64 -14.28
C ALA A 482 -5.82 -13.76 -13.13
N ALA A 483 -4.51 -13.57 -13.05
CA ALA A 483 -3.87 -12.69 -12.09
C ALA A 483 -2.72 -11.93 -12.74
N TYR A 484 -2.19 -10.92 -12.06
CA TYR A 484 -1.04 -10.16 -12.52
C TYR A 484 0.19 -10.46 -11.68
N SER A 485 1.34 -10.51 -12.34
CA SER A 485 2.64 -10.60 -11.69
C SER A 485 2.91 -9.39 -10.79
N TYR A 486 3.75 -9.57 -9.77
CA TYR A 486 4.24 -8.47 -8.94
C TYR A 486 5.09 -7.48 -9.74
N SER A 487 6.13 -8.00 -10.40
CA SER A 487 7.07 -7.20 -11.18
C SER A 487 7.61 -8.00 -12.37
N SER A 488 8.26 -7.30 -13.30
CA SER A 488 8.89 -7.91 -14.46
C SER A 488 10.15 -8.73 -14.13
N ARG A 489 10.77 -8.50 -12.96
CA ARG A 489 12.02 -9.16 -12.55
C ARG A 489 12.26 -9.05 -11.05
N ARG A 490 13.01 -10.00 -10.51
CA ARG A 490 13.54 -9.98 -9.15
C ARG A 490 14.77 -9.09 -9.01
N GLU A 491 14.67 -8.09 -8.15
CA GLU A 491 15.74 -7.19 -7.74
C GLU A 491 15.43 -6.55 -6.38
N TRP A 492 16.45 -5.98 -5.73
CA TRP A 492 16.26 -5.18 -4.52
C TRP A 492 15.43 -3.92 -4.82
N ILE A 493 14.51 -3.61 -3.93
CA ILE A 493 13.81 -2.32 -3.89
C ILE A 493 14.42 -1.57 -2.70
N PRO A 494 14.93 -0.34 -2.87
CA PRO A 494 15.60 0.43 -1.81
C PRO A 494 14.68 0.84 -0.64
N PHE A 495 13.49 0.25 -0.55
CA PHE A 495 12.50 0.44 0.50
C PHE A 495 12.41 -0.77 1.45
N GLY A 496 13.34 -1.73 1.34
CA GLY A 496 13.47 -2.85 2.28
C GLY A 496 12.70 -4.10 1.88
N TRP A 497 12.53 -4.33 0.59
CA TRP A 497 11.86 -5.51 0.04
C TRP A 497 12.50 -5.93 -1.28
N PHE A 498 12.37 -7.21 -1.64
CA PHE A 498 12.77 -7.69 -2.97
C PHE A 498 11.54 -7.67 -3.89
N SER A 499 11.69 -7.10 -5.07
CA SER A 499 10.79 -7.43 -6.15
C SER A 499 10.91 -8.91 -6.52
N HIS A 500 9.84 -9.48 -7.05
CA HIS A 500 9.80 -10.86 -7.51
C HIS A 500 9.72 -10.93 -9.03
N ASP A 501 10.15 -12.06 -9.57
CA ASP A 501 10.03 -12.35 -11.00
C ASP A 501 8.57 -12.42 -11.46
N ALA A 502 8.37 -12.32 -12.78
CA ALA A 502 7.05 -12.35 -13.40
C ALA A 502 6.24 -13.64 -13.13
N ASP A 503 6.89 -14.72 -12.67
CA ASP A 503 6.20 -15.96 -12.28
C ASP A 503 5.56 -15.90 -10.88
N VAL A 504 5.82 -14.85 -10.09
CA VAL A 504 5.18 -14.58 -8.79
C VAL A 504 4.02 -13.60 -8.98
N LEU A 505 2.81 -14.09 -8.74
CA LEU A 505 1.56 -13.34 -8.83
C LEU A 505 1.38 -12.50 -7.57
N SER A 506 0.75 -11.33 -7.71
CA SER A 506 0.57 -10.36 -6.62
C SER A 506 -0.90 -10.00 -6.45
N LEU A 507 -1.36 -10.12 -5.20
CA LEU A 507 -2.68 -9.69 -4.79
C LEU A 507 -2.87 -8.18 -5.01
N ALA A 508 -1.89 -7.37 -4.60
CA ALA A 508 -1.92 -5.93 -4.75
C ALA A 508 -1.97 -5.50 -6.23
N SER A 509 -1.11 -6.06 -7.07
CA SER A 509 -1.09 -5.78 -8.51
C SER A 509 -2.44 -6.13 -9.17
N THR A 510 -2.96 -7.30 -8.84
CA THR A 510 -4.23 -7.80 -9.40
C THR A 510 -5.42 -6.95 -8.93
N ALA A 511 -5.46 -6.57 -7.65
CA ALA A 511 -6.49 -5.70 -7.10
C ALA A 511 -6.44 -4.29 -7.70
N TRP A 512 -5.25 -3.69 -7.85
CA TRP A 512 -5.11 -2.39 -8.51
C TRP A 512 -5.57 -2.42 -9.97
N VAL A 513 -5.28 -3.48 -10.72
CA VAL A 513 -5.80 -3.63 -12.09
C VAL A 513 -7.33 -3.66 -12.09
N ALA A 514 -7.95 -4.40 -11.17
CA ALA A 514 -9.40 -4.41 -11.04
C ALA A 514 -9.96 -3.00 -10.72
N LEU A 515 -9.29 -2.22 -9.85
CA LEU A 515 -9.68 -0.85 -9.50
C LEU A 515 -9.57 0.10 -10.69
N ILE A 516 -8.48 0.06 -11.48
CA ILE A 516 -8.34 0.97 -12.63
C ILE A 516 -9.27 0.64 -13.79
N ASP A 517 -9.56 -0.64 -13.99
CA ASP A 517 -10.51 -1.06 -15.01
C ASP A 517 -11.91 -0.58 -14.62
N ALA A 518 -12.22 -0.63 -13.32
CA ALA A 518 -13.41 -0.06 -12.71
C ALA A 518 -13.47 1.48 -12.63
N ASP A 519 -12.39 2.20 -12.96
CA ASP A 519 -12.21 3.64 -12.70
C ASP A 519 -12.42 4.08 -11.23
N VAL A 520 -12.00 3.23 -10.29
CA VAL A 520 -12.17 3.46 -8.86
C VAL A 520 -10.91 4.06 -8.23
N ASN A 521 -11.07 5.21 -7.56
CA ASN A 521 -10.07 5.74 -6.63
C ASN A 521 -10.28 5.15 -5.21
N PRO A 522 -9.38 4.28 -4.70
CA PRO A 522 -9.54 3.71 -3.37
C PRO A 522 -9.37 4.75 -2.25
N PHE A 523 -8.81 5.93 -2.54
CA PHE A 523 -8.64 7.03 -1.58
C PHE A 523 -9.89 7.91 -1.38
N GLU A 524 -11.01 7.55 -2.00
CA GLU A 524 -12.28 8.28 -1.90
C GLU A 524 -13.48 7.35 -1.62
N LEU A 525 -14.41 7.79 -0.77
CA LEU A 525 -15.66 7.08 -0.51
C LEU A 525 -16.73 7.28 -1.60
N LYS A 526 -16.59 8.35 -2.39
CA LYS A 526 -17.52 8.67 -3.46
C LYS A 526 -17.15 7.85 -4.69
N GLN A 527 -17.99 6.89 -5.02
CA GLN A 527 -17.98 6.31 -6.36
C GLN A 527 -19.30 6.69 -7.02
N GLY A 528 -19.21 7.09 -8.30
CA GLY A 528 -20.35 7.56 -9.08
C GLY A 528 -21.55 6.62 -8.94
N THR A 529 -22.75 7.19 -9.06
CA THR A 529 -24.07 6.60 -8.80
C THR A 529 -24.44 5.35 -9.63
N GLY A 530 -23.49 4.68 -10.28
CA GLY A 530 -23.72 3.54 -11.18
C GLY A 530 -22.81 2.33 -10.97
N PHE A 531 -21.97 2.27 -9.92
CA PHE A 531 -21.03 1.17 -9.77
C PHE A 531 -21.70 -0.12 -9.24
N ILE A 532 -22.08 -1.01 -10.17
CA ILE A 532 -22.34 -2.42 -9.92
C ILE A 532 -21.48 -3.20 -10.92
N LEU A 533 -20.43 -3.87 -10.45
CA LEU A 533 -19.53 -4.68 -11.28
C LEU A 533 -20.22 -5.83 -12.03
N GLY A 534 -21.50 -6.11 -11.76
CA GLY A 534 -22.23 -7.26 -12.31
C GLY A 534 -23.42 -6.98 -13.25
N VAL A 535 -23.74 -5.74 -13.67
CA VAL A 535 -24.98 -5.50 -14.46
C VAL A 535 -24.79 -4.59 -15.68
N GLN A 536 -23.98 -5.04 -16.64
CA GLN A 536 -24.31 -4.90 -18.06
C GLN A 536 -24.52 -6.29 -18.69
N ARG A 537 -25.40 -7.11 -18.12
CA ARG A 537 -26.03 -8.16 -18.92
C ARG A 537 -27.02 -7.48 -19.85
N PHE A 538 -26.66 -7.42 -21.13
CA PHE A 538 -27.54 -7.08 -22.25
C PHE A 538 -28.95 -7.63 -22.01
N LYS A 539 -29.90 -6.73 -21.74
CA LYS A 539 -31.30 -7.01 -22.08
C LYS A 539 -31.44 -6.78 -23.58
N GLY A 540 -31.36 -7.87 -24.33
CA GLY A 540 -31.97 -7.95 -25.66
C GLY A 540 -33.49 -7.94 -25.57
#